data_AF-A0A7X1AVH1-F1
#
_entry.id   AF-A0A7X1AVH1-F1
#
_cell.length_a   1.000
_cell.length_b   1.000
_cell.length_c   1.000
_cell.angle_alpha   90.00
_cell.angle_beta   90.00
_cell.angle_gamma   90.00
#
_symmetry.space_group_name_H-M   'P 1'
#
loop_
_entity.id
_entity.type
_entity.pdbx_description
1 polymer ?
#
loop_
_entity_poly.entity_id
_entity_poly.type
_entity_poly.pdbx_seq_one_letter_code
_entity_poly.pdbx_strand_id
1 'polypeptide(L)'
;MKSLLPSILTARAFTASNGELAWKRQDLEEVVSAYSELGYAVEAFEVWVVNDKGQWNGFFQMKDGSESICVYDVAPRRGEADSDFAKRCASEIIKKVKEIDIESEIDPKCLPWVRYNLYVDEEYMESEQDRGANALPRAAHD
;
A
#
# COMPACT_ATOMS: atom_id res chain seq x y z
N MET A 1 -7.78 1.27 -15.97
CA MET A 1 -8.05 0.40 -14.81
C MET A 1 -9.24 0.96 -14.04
N LYS A 2 -10.22 0.15 -13.67
CA LYS A 2 -11.18 0.52 -12.62
C LYS A 2 -10.46 0.32 -11.29
N SER A 3 -10.40 1.36 -10.46
CA SER A 3 -9.91 1.22 -9.09
C SER A 3 -10.83 0.26 -8.34
N LEU A 4 -10.24 -0.71 -7.63
CA LEU A 4 -10.94 -1.68 -6.78
C LEU A 4 -11.42 -1.04 -5.47
N LEU A 5 -10.85 0.11 -5.11
CA LEU A 5 -11.26 0.87 -3.94
C LEU A 5 -12.59 1.59 -4.17
N PRO A 6 -13.33 1.89 -3.08
CA PRO A 6 -14.45 2.83 -3.11
C PRO A 6 -14.13 4.11 -3.90
N SER A 7 -15.10 4.59 -4.68
CA SER A 7 -14.92 5.76 -5.55
C SER A 7 -14.45 7.00 -4.78
N ILE A 8 -14.88 7.14 -3.51
CA ILE A 8 -14.49 8.25 -2.64
C ILE A 8 -13.02 8.20 -2.19
N LEU A 9 -12.45 7.01 -2.02
CA LEU A 9 -11.02 6.84 -1.71
C LEU A 9 -10.17 7.09 -2.94
N THR A 10 -10.64 6.61 -4.10
CA THR A 10 -9.97 6.84 -5.39
C THR A 10 -9.98 8.32 -5.76
N ALA A 11 -11.09 9.04 -5.54
CA ALA A 11 -11.19 10.47 -5.84
C ALA A 11 -10.28 11.38 -4.99
N ARG A 12 -9.83 10.89 -3.82
CA ARG A 12 -8.86 11.60 -2.96
C ARG A 12 -7.40 11.35 -3.37
N ALA A 13 -7.15 10.36 -4.20
CA ALA A 13 -5.80 10.02 -4.64
C ALA A 13 -5.25 11.06 -5.63
N PHE A 14 -3.94 11.26 -5.60
CA PHE A 14 -3.20 11.67 -6.78
C PHE A 14 -3.13 10.48 -7.74
N THR A 15 -3.39 10.72 -9.04
CA THR A 15 -3.27 9.71 -10.10
C THR A 15 -2.08 10.06 -10.98
N ALA A 16 -1.06 9.21 -10.97
CA ALA A 16 0.11 9.36 -11.81
C ALA A 16 -0.20 9.06 -13.29
N SER A 17 0.70 9.48 -14.19
CA SER A 17 0.53 9.26 -15.64
C SER A 17 0.56 7.78 -16.05
N ASN A 18 1.14 6.91 -15.22
CA ASN A 18 1.12 5.45 -15.38
C ASN A 18 -0.15 4.79 -14.79
N GLY A 19 -1.05 5.57 -14.17
CA GLY A 19 -2.29 5.09 -13.56
C GLY A 19 -2.15 4.68 -12.09
N GLU A 20 -0.95 4.73 -11.52
CA GLU A 20 -0.75 4.47 -10.09
C GLU A 20 -1.38 5.56 -9.23
N LEU A 21 -1.78 5.16 -8.03
CA LEU A 21 -2.48 6.02 -7.08
C LEU A 21 -1.59 6.29 -5.86
N ALA A 22 -1.64 7.52 -5.35
CA ALA A 22 -0.93 7.90 -4.13
C ALA A 22 -1.77 8.84 -3.27
N TRP A 23 -1.76 8.64 -1.97
CA TRP A 23 -2.67 9.32 -1.03
C TRP A 23 -1.95 10.25 -0.05
N LYS A 24 -2.70 11.11 0.63
CA LYS A 24 -2.18 11.83 1.79
C LYS A 24 -2.09 10.90 3.00
N ARG A 25 -1.18 11.21 3.93
CA ARG A 25 -1.00 10.47 5.18
C ARG A 25 -2.30 10.24 5.95
N GLN A 26 -3.15 11.25 6.03
CA GLN A 26 -4.44 11.20 6.72
C GLN A 26 -5.44 10.20 6.11
N ASP A 27 -5.28 9.84 4.84
CA ASP A 27 -6.18 8.90 4.15
C ASP A 27 -5.69 7.44 4.28
N LEU A 28 -4.44 7.22 4.70
CA LEU A 28 -3.80 5.90 4.63
C LEU A 28 -4.47 4.84 5.48
N GLU A 29 -4.94 5.17 6.68
CA GLU A 29 -5.64 4.19 7.53
C GLU A 29 -6.91 3.66 6.83
N GLU A 30 -7.66 4.54 6.19
CA GLU A 30 -8.89 4.19 5.47
C GLU A 30 -8.59 3.40 4.19
N VAL A 31 -7.56 3.82 3.43
CA VAL A 31 -7.14 3.12 2.20
C VAL A 31 -6.62 1.71 2.50
N VAL A 32 -5.75 1.56 3.50
CA VAL A 32 -5.19 0.27 3.88
C VAL A 32 -6.27 -0.66 4.43
N SER A 33 -7.22 -0.14 5.24
CA SER A 33 -8.37 -0.93 5.71
C SER A 33 -9.21 -1.42 4.54
N ALA A 34 -9.51 -0.56 3.56
CA ALA A 34 -10.29 -0.93 2.40
C ALA A 34 -9.62 -2.01 1.55
N TYR A 35 -8.31 -1.94 1.33
CA TYR A 35 -7.57 -3.01 0.66
C TYR A 35 -7.63 -4.32 1.44
N SER A 36 -7.41 -4.27 2.76
CA SER A 36 -7.46 -5.46 3.61
C SER A 36 -8.84 -6.11 3.67
N GLU A 37 -9.91 -5.33 3.74
CA GLU A 37 -11.30 -5.81 3.70
C GLU A 37 -11.66 -6.49 2.37
N LEU A 38 -11.03 -6.02 1.30
CA LEU A 38 -11.13 -6.60 -0.03
C LEU A 38 -10.19 -7.79 -0.23
N GLY A 39 -9.42 -8.21 0.78
CA GLY A 39 -8.54 -9.39 0.73
C GLY A 39 -7.15 -9.15 0.13
N TYR A 40 -6.76 -7.91 -0.14
CA TYR A 40 -5.45 -7.57 -0.71
C TYR A 40 -4.39 -7.42 0.39
N ALA A 41 -3.15 -7.82 0.07
CA ALA A 41 -1.98 -7.54 0.88
C ALA A 41 -1.39 -6.17 0.48
N VAL A 42 -1.27 -5.24 1.41
CA VAL A 42 -0.54 -3.97 1.19
C VAL A 42 0.91 -4.18 1.61
N GLU A 43 1.76 -4.59 0.67
CA GLU A 43 3.08 -5.13 0.99
C GLU A 43 4.15 -4.05 1.16
N ALA A 44 3.97 -2.90 0.52
CA ALA A 44 4.96 -1.84 0.57
C ALA A 44 4.32 -0.45 0.39
N PHE A 45 5.12 0.58 0.67
CA PHE A 45 4.83 1.93 0.25
C PHE A 45 6.09 2.65 -0.23
N GLU A 46 5.87 3.64 -1.09
CA GLU A 46 6.85 4.66 -1.46
C GLU A 46 6.29 6.06 -1.19
N VAL A 47 7.12 6.96 -0.68
CA VAL A 47 6.78 8.37 -0.52
C VAL A 47 7.15 9.13 -1.78
N TRP A 48 6.16 9.81 -2.36
CA TRP A 48 6.31 10.65 -3.54
C TRP A 48 6.15 12.12 -3.20
N VAL A 49 6.83 12.98 -3.96
CA VAL A 49 6.56 14.42 -4.01
C VAL A 49 5.99 14.77 -5.37
N VAL A 50 4.77 15.33 -5.38
CA VAL A 50 4.03 15.72 -6.59
C VAL A 50 4.17 17.21 -6.83
N ASN A 51 4.70 17.64 -7.98
CA ASN A 51 4.82 19.06 -8.29
C ASN A 51 3.49 19.69 -8.76
N ASP A 52 3.51 21.01 -8.96
CA ASP A 52 2.39 21.83 -9.43
C ASP A 52 1.89 21.46 -10.84
N LYS A 53 2.69 20.73 -11.61
CA LYS A 53 2.34 20.19 -12.94
C LYS A 53 1.76 18.78 -12.87
N GLY A 54 1.55 18.22 -11.68
CA GLY A 54 1.04 16.87 -11.49
C GLY A 54 2.05 15.78 -11.86
N GLN A 55 3.34 16.09 -11.86
CA GLN A 55 4.42 15.11 -12.02
C GLN A 55 4.91 14.69 -10.64
N TRP A 56 5.27 13.43 -10.49
CA TRP A 56 5.77 12.91 -9.22
C TRP A 56 7.26 12.53 -9.32
N ASN A 57 7.93 12.53 -8.18
CA ASN A 57 9.29 12.01 -8.00
C ASN A 57 9.36 11.23 -6.68
N GLY A 58 10.02 10.07 -6.68
CA GLY A 58 10.35 9.31 -5.48
C GLY A 58 11.52 9.90 -4.67
N PHE A 59 12.33 10.75 -5.32
CA PHE A 59 13.36 11.53 -4.66
C PHE A 59 12.80 12.86 -4.15
N PHE A 60 13.17 13.22 -2.92
CA PHE A 60 12.78 14.48 -2.32
C PHE A 60 13.88 15.08 -1.44
N GLN A 61 13.80 16.40 -1.26
CA GLN A 61 14.77 17.18 -0.51
C GLN A 61 14.44 17.15 0.99
N MET A 62 15.44 16.81 1.80
CA MET A 62 15.40 16.83 3.25
C MET A 62 15.70 18.24 3.79
N LYS A 63 15.38 18.51 5.06
CA LYS A 63 15.67 19.80 5.71
C LYS A 63 17.15 20.18 5.72
N ASP A 64 18.04 19.20 5.72
CA ASP A 64 19.49 19.40 5.68
C ASP A 64 20.04 19.65 4.26
N GLY A 65 19.16 19.64 3.25
CA GLY A 65 19.51 19.82 1.83
C GLY A 65 20.00 18.56 1.14
N SER A 66 19.99 17.40 1.80
CA SER A 66 20.23 16.11 1.15
C SER A 66 19.01 15.64 0.35
N GLU A 67 19.24 14.81 -0.65
CA GLU A 67 18.19 14.12 -1.40
C GLU A 67 18.02 12.71 -0.85
N SER A 68 16.77 12.27 -0.68
CA SER A 68 16.44 10.96 -0.12
C SER A 68 15.25 10.32 -0.83
N ILE A 69 15.09 9.01 -0.59
CA ILE A 69 13.97 8.18 -0.99
C ILE A 69 13.45 7.49 0.28
N CYS A 70 12.13 7.37 0.41
CA CYS A 70 11.51 6.61 1.50
C CYS A 70 10.63 5.51 0.92
N VAL A 71 11.16 4.29 1.01
CA VAL A 71 10.48 3.05 0.63
C VAL A 71 10.50 2.11 1.83
N TYR A 72 9.43 1.37 2.01
CA TYR A 72 9.38 0.28 2.97
C TYR A 72 8.55 -0.87 2.43
N ASP A 73 9.07 -2.08 2.58
CA ASP A 73 8.41 -3.33 2.24
C ASP A 73 8.31 -4.27 3.45
N VAL A 74 7.27 -5.08 3.43
CA VAL A 74 7.00 -6.13 4.41
C VAL A 74 7.30 -7.46 3.75
N ALA A 75 8.32 -8.16 4.24
CA ALA A 75 8.65 -9.50 3.76
C ALA A 75 7.83 -10.59 4.49
N PRO A 76 7.48 -11.70 3.81
CA PRO A 76 6.83 -12.84 4.43
C PRO A 76 7.77 -13.54 5.41
N ARG A 77 7.22 -14.05 6.52
CA ARG A 77 7.97 -14.82 7.51
C ARG A 77 8.00 -16.30 7.10
N ARG A 78 9.06 -17.00 7.51
CA ARG A 78 9.19 -18.44 7.22
C ARG A 78 8.01 -19.21 7.83
N GLY A 79 7.25 -19.90 6.98
CA GLY A 79 6.11 -20.73 7.40
C GLY A 79 4.85 -19.93 7.76
N GLU A 80 4.83 -18.63 7.47
CA GLU A 80 3.63 -17.81 7.59
C GLU A 80 2.63 -18.20 6.50
N ALA A 81 1.36 -18.29 6.86
CA ALA A 81 0.30 -18.47 5.88
C ALA A 81 0.05 -17.16 5.13
N ASP A 82 -0.22 -17.25 3.83
CA ASP A 82 -0.50 -16.10 2.96
C ASP A 82 -1.56 -15.15 3.54
N SER A 83 -2.63 -15.70 4.12
CA SER A 83 -3.70 -14.90 4.74
C SER A 83 -3.29 -14.23 6.06
N ASP A 84 -2.35 -14.81 6.80
CA ASP A 84 -1.76 -14.18 7.99
C ASP A 84 -0.76 -13.09 7.59
N PHE A 85 0.00 -13.32 6.52
CA PHE A 85 0.89 -12.33 5.91
C PHE A 85 0.10 -11.11 5.44
N ALA A 86 -0.95 -11.29 4.64
CA ALA A 86 -1.79 -10.19 4.14
C ALA A 86 -2.39 -9.34 5.28
N LYS A 87 -2.92 -9.98 6.33
CA LYS A 87 -3.42 -9.28 7.54
C LYS A 87 -2.32 -8.51 8.26
N ARG A 88 -1.13 -9.08 8.36
CA ARG A 88 0.02 -8.46 9.03
C ARG A 88 0.51 -7.23 8.28
N CYS A 89 0.61 -7.32 6.95
CA CYS A 89 1.04 -6.26 6.06
C CYS A 89 0.31 -4.93 6.35
N ALA A 90 -1.02 -4.94 6.39
CA ALA A 90 -1.82 -3.76 6.70
C ALA A 90 -1.40 -3.08 8.03
N SER A 91 -1.22 -3.87 9.09
CA SER A 91 -0.82 -3.35 10.40
C SER A 91 0.62 -2.82 10.42
N GLU A 92 1.54 -3.48 9.73
CA GLU A 92 2.95 -3.08 9.67
C GLU A 92 3.16 -1.83 8.83
N ILE A 93 2.45 -1.69 7.71
CA ILE A 93 2.49 -0.47 6.88
C ILE A 93 2.04 0.75 7.67
N ILE A 94 0.87 0.69 8.31
CA ILE A 94 0.36 1.83 9.09
C ILE A 94 1.28 2.15 10.27
N LYS A 95 1.78 1.12 10.96
CA LYS A 95 2.77 1.30 12.02
C LYS A 95 4.03 2.01 11.48
N LYS A 96 4.55 1.56 10.34
CA LYS A 96 5.78 2.10 9.78
C LYS A 96 5.64 3.53 9.30
N VAL A 97 4.52 3.86 8.65
CA VAL A 97 4.20 5.25 8.27
C VAL A 97 4.22 6.17 9.50
N LYS A 98 3.66 5.70 10.63
CA LYS A 98 3.68 6.44 11.90
C LYS A 98 5.09 6.60 12.46
N GLU A 99 5.92 5.57 12.40
CA GLU A 99 7.29 5.56 12.93
C GLU A 99 8.29 6.40 12.14
N ILE A 100 8.25 6.36 10.79
CA ILE A 100 9.23 7.08 9.97
C ILE A 100 9.04 8.60 10.08
N ASP A 101 7.81 9.07 10.28
CA ASP A 101 7.45 10.49 10.38
C ASP A 101 8.20 11.40 9.37
N ILE A 102 8.25 10.97 8.10
CA ILE A 102 9.06 11.61 7.05
C ILE A 102 8.71 13.10 6.84
N GLU A 103 7.46 13.46 7.14
CA GLU A 103 6.96 14.83 7.06
C GLU A 103 7.62 15.75 8.10
N SER A 104 8.21 15.18 9.16
CA SER A 104 9.03 15.94 10.10
C SER A 104 10.46 16.19 9.61
N GLU A 105 10.94 15.46 8.59
CA GLU A 105 12.32 15.53 8.12
C GLU A 105 12.48 16.17 6.73
N ILE A 106 11.44 16.12 5.91
CA ILE A 106 11.42 16.68 4.56
C ILE A 106 11.43 18.22 4.57
N ASP A 107 11.95 18.85 3.49
CA ASP A 107 11.84 20.30 3.29
C ASP A 107 10.37 20.73 3.41
N PRO A 108 10.04 21.71 4.29
CA PRO A 108 8.68 22.20 4.47
C PRO A 108 7.95 22.58 3.18
N LYS A 109 8.68 23.01 2.13
CA LYS A 109 8.11 23.33 0.82
C LYS A 109 7.53 22.11 0.10
N CYS A 110 8.03 20.91 0.41
CA CYS A 110 7.55 19.65 -0.15
C CYS A 110 6.30 19.11 0.56
N LEU A 111 5.99 19.53 1.79
CA LEU A 111 4.88 18.97 2.60
C LEU A 111 3.50 18.97 1.90
N PRO A 112 3.07 20.04 1.21
CA PRO A 112 1.80 20.03 0.49
C PRO A 112 1.75 18.98 -0.63
N TRP A 113 2.92 18.54 -1.08
CA TRP A 113 3.14 17.71 -2.25
C TRP A 113 3.44 16.24 -1.92
N VAL A 114 3.74 15.93 -0.66
CA VAL A 114 3.93 14.55 -0.18
C VAL A 114 2.68 13.72 -0.46
N ARG A 115 2.89 12.53 -1.04
CA ARG A 115 1.91 11.46 -1.22
C ARG A 115 2.56 10.11 -0.90
N TYR A 116 1.75 9.11 -0.58
CA TYR A 116 2.19 7.75 -0.28
C TYR A 116 1.55 6.84 -1.32
N ASN A 117 2.36 6.28 -2.20
CA ASN A 117 1.96 5.21 -3.10
C ASN A 117 2.02 3.89 -2.33
N LEU A 118 1.00 3.06 -2.50
CA LEU A 118 0.90 1.76 -1.84
C LEU A 118 1.05 0.67 -2.88
N TYR A 119 1.92 -0.30 -2.63
CA TYR A 119 2.04 -1.50 -3.44
C TYR A 119 1.12 -2.56 -2.85
N VAL A 120 0.23 -3.06 -3.69
CA VAL A 120 -0.76 -4.06 -3.33
C VAL A 120 -0.57 -5.28 -4.21
N ASP A 121 -0.59 -6.46 -3.59
CA ASP A 121 -0.57 -7.72 -4.33
C ASP A 121 -2.00 -8.24 -4.51
N GLU A 122 -2.36 -8.48 -5.77
CA GLU A 122 -3.67 -8.95 -6.21
C GLU A 122 -3.80 -10.50 -6.13
N GLU A 123 -2.70 -11.24 -6.06
CA GLU A 123 -2.69 -12.72 -6.13
C GLU A 123 -3.29 -13.39 -4.87
N TYR A 124 -3.38 -12.70 -3.74
CA TYR A 124 -3.95 -13.25 -2.50
C TYR A 124 -5.45 -13.56 -2.60
N MET A 125 -6.16 -12.96 -3.54
CA MET A 125 -7.59 -13.20 -3.79
C MET A 125 -7.89 -14.54 -4.45
N GLU A 126 -6.98 -15.04 -5.28
CA GLU A 126 -7.20 -16.26 -6.08
C GLU A 126 -6.95 -17.54 -5.26
N SER A 127 -6.04 -17.48 -4.27
CA SER A 127 -5.66 -18.64 -3.46
C SER A 127 -6.74 -19.16 -2.51
N GLU A 128 -7.68 -18.30 -2.08
CA GLU A 128 -8.81 -18.69 -1.20
C GLU A 128 -9.99 -19.26 -2.00
N GLN A 129 -10.23 -18.80 -3.24
CA GLN A 129 -11.31 -19.33 -4.09
C GLN A 129 -10.99 -20.72 -4.65
N ASP A 130 -9.74 -20.99 -5.03
CA ASP A 130 -9.34 -22.31 -5.56
C ASP A 130 -9.28 -23.40 -4.49
N ARG A 131 -9.08 -23.06 -3.21
CA ARG A 131 -9.14 -24.03 -2.10
C ARG A 131 -10.57 -24.46 -1.75
N GLY A 132 -11.57 -23.64 -2.06
CA GLY A 132 -12.98 -23.97 -1.86
C GLY A 132 -13.60 -24.83 -2.97
N ALA A 133 -13.07 -24.74 -4.20
CA ALA A 133 -13.66 -25.39 -5.37
C ALA A 133 -13.20 -26.85 -5.61
N ASN A 134 -12.10 -27.30 -4.99
CA ASN A 134 -11.51 -28.62 -5.24
C ASN A 134 -11.56 -29.61 -4.06
N ALA A 135 -12.37 -29.35 -3.03
CA ALA A 135 -12.64 -30.34 -1.99
C ALA A 135 -13.64 -31.40 -2.50
N LEU A 136 -13.20 -32.28 -3.40
CA LEU A 136 -13.91 -33.54 -3.63
C LEU A 136 -13.93 -34.34 -2.32
N PRO A 137 -15.09 -34.83 -1.85
CA PRO A 137 -15.13 -35.69 -0.69
C PRO A 137 -14.33 -36.96 -1.01
N ARG A 138 -13.28 -37.24 -0.23
CA ARG A 138 -12.67 -38.57 -0.22
C ARG A 138 -13.75 -39.54 0.22
N ALA A 139 -14.26 -40.33 -0.74
CA ALA A 139 -15.14 -41.45 -0.46
C ALA A 139 -14.46 -42.35 0.57
N ALA A 140 -15.12 -42.51 1.71
CA ALA A 140 -14.81 -43.57 2.65
C ALA A 140 -15.14 -44.89 1.96
N HIS A 141 -14.15 -45.76 1.83
CA HIS A 141 -14.38 -47.17 1.59
C HIS A 141 -13.86 -47.93 2.81
N ASP A 142 -14.81 -48.58 3.48
CA ASP A 142 -14.63 -49.61 4.50
C ASP A 142 -13.84 -50.82 3.95
#